data_AF-A0A9P0FJ33-F1
#
_entry.id   AF-A0A9P0FJ33-F1
#
_cell.length_a   1.000
_cell.length_b   1.000
_cell.length_c   1.000
_cell.angle_alpha   90.00
_cell.angle_beta   90.00
_cell.angle_gamma   90.00
#
_symmetry.space_group_name_H-M   'P 1'
#
loop_
_entity.id
_entity.type
_entity.pdbx_description
1 polymer ?
#
loop_
_entity_poly.entity_id
_entity_poly.type
_entity_poly.pdbx_seq_one_letter_code
_entity_poly.pdbx_strand_id
1 'polypeptide(L)'
;MKHTNTRILIIIYFNFLFIYGSLNNVEPFCQLRITTNKNLFFKACFGVPYALPPVEDLRFRLPIECNNWFNHLNFTKEKLPCIGFNVKGHEDCLYLNIFTPITKNNYLSVIVWIPGQFFLNADTTFLSNGPDYFIEQEVIFVTVSYRQGLFGFASTEDEVLPGNMGIADIFAALKWIKKYIKKFNGDGDNITIMAHGSGAVCVSILQQNYLSKGLFQRIILHSGSSLVTWGRSENSKRFILKLGKELNLNTNSTDSLVNSLRCYKNISRLHKTTKKVYKSFLKDINPLNGNIIGPVLTNNGKFLSGPAHESFFQNNFTSVPIIIGYTVLEAISDSIQYISGYVSKMNSTDFYMSSIKADEKYKDNIGSMIEKNYFMPGVEKNILRSLRVVSFAPRSILVHRSHANKLSISS
;
A
#
# COMPACT_ATOMS: atom_id res chain seq x y z
N MET A 1 18.73 81.58 -14.67
CA MET A 1 17.60 80.75 -14.19
C MET A 1 16.43 80.86 -15.14
N LYS A 2 16.12 79.78 -15.87
CA LYS A 2 14.78 79.37 -16.32
C LYS A 2 14.93 77.94 -16.84
N HIS A 3 14.51 76.98 -16.00
CA HIS A 3 14.61 75.55 -16.26
C HIS A 3 13.62 75.14 -17.35
N THR A 4 14.12 74.53 -18.42
CA THR A 4 13.33 73.80 -19.41
C THR A 4 13.12 72.36 -18.94
N ASN A 5 11.91 72.03 -18.51
CA ASN A 5 11.51 70.65 -18.17
C ASN A 5 11.03 69.93 -19.44
N THR A 6 11.93 69.20 -20.09
CA THR A 6 11.58 68.28 -21.18
C THR A 6 11.17 66.94 -20.57
N ARG A 7 9.87 66.60 -20.59
CA ARG A 7 9.38 65.28 -20.18
C ARG A 7 9.58 64.29 -21.33
N ILE A 8 10.45 63.30 -21.13
CA ILE A 8 10.63 62.16 -22.05
C ILE A 8 9.57 61.11 -21.70
N LEU A 9 8.66 60.85 -22.63
CA LEU A 9 7.66 59.79 -22.53
C LEU A 9 8.27 58.52 -23.13
N ILE A 10 8.72 57.57 -22.30
CA ILE A 10 9.18 56.25 -22.76
C ILE A 10 7.97 55.33 -22.86
N ILE A 11 7.49 55.09 -24.07
CA ILE A 11 6.46 54.09 -24.36
C ILE A 11 7.17 52.74 -24.54
N ILE A 12 7.09 51.87 -23.54
CA ILE A 12 7.60 50.50 -23.62
C ILE A 12 6.54 49.64 -24.31
N TYR A 13 6.79 49.26 -25.57
CA TYR A 13 5.98 48.30 -26.30
C TYR A 13 6.25 46.89 -25.75
N PHE A 14 5.32 46.34 -24.96
CA PHE A 14 5.29 44.92 -24.67
C PHE A 14 4.72 44.18 -25.90
N ASN A 15 5.60 43.68 -26.76
CA ASN A 15 5.23 42.68 -27.76
C ASN A 15 4.87 41.38 -27.03
N PHE A 16 3.58 41.17 -26.77
CA PHE A 16 3.06 39.85 -26.45
C PHE A 16 3.12 39.00 -27.73
N LEU A 17 4.24 38.32 -27.93
CA LEU A 17 4.33 37.17 -28.81
C LEU A 17 3.47 36.06 -28.20
N PHE A 18 2.21 35.97 -28.65
CA PHE A 18 1.40 34.78 -28.47
C PHE A 18 2.02 33.67 -29.32
N ILE A 19 2.97 32.95 -28.73
CA ILE A 19 3.39 31.64 -29.24
C ILE A 19 2.17 30.73 -29.08
N TYR A 20 1.46 30.45 -30.18
CA TYR A 20 0.55 29.31 -30.28
C TYR A 20 1.40 28.03 -30.23
N GLY A 21 1.99 27.77 -29.06
CA GLY A 21 2.57 26.50 -28.71
C GLY A 21 1.42 25.57 -28.37
N SER A 22 1.39 24.40 -29.01
CA SER A 22 0.57 23.27 -28.59
C SER A 22 0.50 23.21 -27.06
N LEU A 23 -0.71 23.29 -26.50
CA LEU A 23 -1.00 23.13 -25.06
C LEU A 23 -0.48 21.81 -24.46
N ASN A 24 0.14 20.94 -25.28
CA ASN A 24 0.67 19.65 -24.88
C ASN A 24 2.07 19.70 -24.21
N ASN A 25 2.79 20.83 -24.26
CA ASN A 25 4.20 20.93 -23.81
C ASN A 25 4.42 21.84 -22.57
N VAL A 26 3.42 22.02 -21.70
CA VAL A 26 3.67 22.75 -20.44
C VAL A 26 4.31 21.80 -19.42
N GLU A 27 5.55 22.11 -19.00
CA GLU A 27 6.23 21.36 -17.95
C GLU A 27 5.57 21.56 -16.58
N PRO A 28 5.46 20.51 -15.77
CA PRO A 28 5.03 20.63 -14.38
C PRO A 28 5.99 21.53 -13.58
N PHE A 29 5.44 22.49 -12.84
CA PHE A 29 6.20 23.35 -11.93
C PHE A 29 6.42 22.63 -10.60
N CYS A 30 7.69 22.28 -10.34
CA CYS A 30 8.13 21.49 -9.20
C CYS A 30 9.20 22.24 -8.40
N GLN A 31 9.44 21.83 -7.15
CA GLN A 31 10.51 22.42 -6.36
C GLN A 31 11.88 21.98 -6.87
N LEU A 32 12.85 22.88 -6.88
CA LEU A 32 14.26 22.52 -7.06
C LEU A 32 14.87 22.19 -5.68
N ARG A 33 15.51 21.03 -5.57
CA ARG A 33 16.15 20.54 -4.34
C ARG A 33 17.53 19.99 -4.64
N ILE A 34 18.31 19.74 -3.59
CA ILE A 34 19.68 19.22 -3.66
C ILE A 34 19.80 17.97 -2.77
N THR A 35 20.49 16.93 -3.26
CA THR A 35 20.77 15.73 -2.44
C THR A 35 21.82 16.05 -1.39
N THR A 36 21.71 15.41 -0.24
CA THR A 36 22.58 15.66 0.92
C THR A 36 24.01 15.17 0.75
N ASN A 37 24.23 14.05 0.05
CA ASN A 37 25.53 13.39 0.00
C ASN A 37 26.39 13.87 -1.19
N LYS A 38 25.85 13.82 -2.41
CA LYS A 38 26.57 14.24 -3.64
C LYS A 38 26.25 15.66 -4.10
N ASN A 39 25.41 16.42 -3.40
CA ASN A 39 25.00 17.77 -3.78
C ASN A 39 24.39 17.86 -5.19
N LEU A 40 23.63 16.83 -5.61
CA LEU A 40 23.01 16.80 -6.94
C LEU A 40 21.66 17.52 -6.94
N PHE A 41 21.42 18.37 -7.93
CA PHE A 41 20.13 19.02 -8.09
C PHE A 41 19.06 18.07 -8.68
N PHE A 42 17.84 18.16 -8.15
CA PHE A 42 16.70 17.38 -8.63
C PHE A 42 15.39 18.18 -8.54
N LYS A 43 14.42 17.83 -9.40
CA LYS A 43 13.05 18.37 -9.34
C LYS A 43 12.21 17.47 -8.41
N ALA A 44 11.51 18.07 -7.46
CA ALA A 44 10.58 17.42 -6.54
C ALA A 44 9.15 17.92 -6.79
N CYS A 45 8.35 17.08 -7.44
CA CYS A 45 6.97 17.34 -7.79
C CYS A 45 6.07 16.65 -6.77
N PHE A 46 5.39 17.42 -5.94
CA PHE A 46 4.55 16.91 -4.88
C PHE A 46 3.07 16.96 -5.22
N GLY A 47 2.31 15.98 -4.73
CA GLY A 47 0.85 16.06 -4.78
C GLY A 47 0.26 15.92 -6.18
N VAL A 48 0.87 15.12 -7.05
CA VAL A 48 0.38 14.88 -8.42
C VAL A 48 -0.82 13.92 -8.36
N PRO A 49 -2.05 14.34 -8.73
CA PRO A 49 -3.23 13.49 -8.57
C PRO A 49 -3.27 12.40 -9.64
N TYR A 50 -3.40 11.15 -9.21
CA TYR A 50 -3.62 10.02 -10.13
C TYR A 50 -5.09 9.60 -10.21
N ALA A 51 -5.91 10.02 -9.25
CA ALA A 51 -7.34 9.76 -9.18
C ALA A 51 -8.10 10.92 -8.53
N LEU A 52 -9.42 10.95 -8.70
CA LEU A 52 -10.29 11.89 -7.98
C LEU A 52 -10.24 11.64 -6.46
N PRO A 53 -10.39 12.68 -5.62
CA PRO A 53 -10.45 12.55 -4.17
C PRO A 53 -11.55 11.55 -3.73
N PRO A 54 -11.23 10.49 -2.96
CA PRO A 54 -12.18 9.45 -2.57
C PRO A 54 -13.00 9.86 -1.33
N VAL A 55 -13.52 11.08 -1.35
CA VAL A 55 -14.33 11.68 -0.28
C VAL A 55 -15.81 11.49 -0.54
N GLU A 56 -16.63 11.63 0.50
CA GLU A 56 -18.09 11.64 0.41
C GLU A 56 -18.63 10.41 -0.35
N ASP A 57 -19.36 10.62 -1.46
CA ASP A 57 -19.94 9.54 -2.25
C ASP A 57 -18.90 8.62 -2.89
N LEU A 58 -17.66 9.09 -3.08
CA LEU A 58 -16.54 8.30 -3.60
C LEU A 58 -15.84 7.48 -2.50
N ARG A 59 -16.22 7.67 -1.23
CA ARG A 59 -15.72 6.85 -0.13
C ARG A 59 -16.06 5.38 -0.37
N PHE A 60 -15.05 4.53 -0.18
CA PHE A 60 -15.11 3.09 -0.44
C PHE A 60 -15.45 2.68 -1.87
N ARG A 61 -15.35 3.59 -2.85
CA ARG A 61 -15.48 3.25 -4.28
C ARG A 61 -14.12 3.05 -4.93
N LEU A 62 -14.12 2.40 -6.08
CA LEU A 62 -12.91 2.31 -6.92
C LEU A 62 -12.40 3.71 -7.27
N PRO A 63 -11.08 3.91 -7.36
CA PRO A 63 -10.52 5.19 -7.78
C PRO A 63 -10.96 5.52 -9.21
N ILE A 64 -11.31 6.78 -9.43
CA ILE A 64 -11.73 7.29 -10.73
C ILE A 64 -10.57 8.09 -11.33
N GLU A 65 -10.19 7.81 -12.57
CA GLU A 65 -9.07 8.49 -13.26
C GLU A 65 -9.27 10.00 -13.28
N CYS A 66 -8.22 10.75 -12.91
CA CYS A 66 -8.20 12.20 -13.02
C CYS A 66 -7.69 12.62 -14.40
N ASN A 67 -8.60 12.72 -15.39
CA ASN A 67 -8.21 13.04 -16.77
C ASN A 67 -7.62 14.44 -16.95
N ASN A 68 -7.88 15.38 -16.04
CA ASN A 68 -7.48 16.79 -16.17
C ASN A 68 -6.35 17.19 -15.22
N TRP A 69 -5.52 16.22 -14.78
CA TRP A 69 -4.43 16.50 -13.84
C TRP A 69 -3.46 17.58 -14.35
N PHE A 70 -3.28 17.69 -15.67
CA PHE A 70 -2.43 18.71 -16.31
C PHE A 70 -3.00 20.14 -16.21
N ASN A 71 -4.23 20.34 -15.76
CA ASN A 71 -4.72 21.68 -15.41
C ASN A 71 -4.10 22.17 -14.09
N HIS A 72 -3.58 21.25 -13.28
CA HIS A 72 -2.88 21.54 -12.04
C HIS A 72 -1.38 21.39 -12.30
N LEU A 73 -0.72 22.42 -12.81
CA LEU A 73 0.72 22.34 -13.11
C LEU A 73 1.61 22.75 -11.94
N ASN A 74 1.05 23.20 -10.82
CA ASN A 74 1.82 23.57 -9.64
C ASN A 74 1.88 22.43 -8.62
N PHE A 75 3.02 21.76 -8.56
CA PHE A 75 3.31 20.63 -7.68
C PHE A 75 4.40 20.97 -6.66
N THR A 76 4.34 22.19 -6.12
CA THR A 76 5.30 22.67 -5.12
C THR A 76 4.89 22.40 -3.68
N LYS A 77 3.69 21.88 -3.44
CA LYS A 77 3.17 21.66 -2.09
C LYS A 77 2.84 20.20 -1.86
N GLU A 78 3.45 19.65 -0.82
CA GLU A 78 3.13 18.30 -0.37
C GLU A 78 1.70 18.19 0.13
N LYS A 79 1.03 17.12 -0.30
CA LYS A 79 -0.30 16.75 0.14
C LYS A 79 -0.18 15.83 1.35
N LEU A 80 -1.18 15.87 2.21
CA LEU A 80 -1.23 14.93 3.33
C LEU A 80 -1.35 13.49 2.80
N PRO A 81 -0.68 12.52 3.43
CA PRO A 81 -0.86 11.11 3.11
C PRO A 81 -2.29 10.67 3.44
N CYS A 82 -2.63 9.45 3.03
CA CYS A 82 -3.93 8.88 3.39
C CYS A 82 -4.05 8.68 4.91
N ILE A 83 -5.24 8.95 5.44
CA ILE A 83 -5.52 8.77 6.86
C ILE A 83 -5.24 7.32 7.29
N GLY A 84 -4.30 7.15 8.21
CA GLY A 84 -3.92 5.87 8.80
C GLY A 84 -4.11 5.87 10.31
N PHE A 85 -3.90 4.73 10.96
CA PHE A 85 -4.07 4.64 12.41
C PHE A 85 -3.07 5.50 13.19
N ASN A 86 -1.83 5.58 12.74
CA ASN A 86 -0.78 6.38 13.37
C ASN A 86 -0.29 7.49 12.43
N VAL A 87 -0.87 7.59 11.23
CA VAL A 87 -0.53 8.60 10.22
C VAL A 87 -1.59 9.70 10.23
N LYS A 88 -1.16 10.92 10.53
CA LYS A 88 -2.01 12.11 10.39
C LYS A 88 -2.19 12.39 8.90
N GLY A 89 -3.33 11.97 8.37
CA GLY A 89 -3.63 12.07 6.95
C GLY A 89 -5.00 12.68 6.66
N HIS A 90 -5.42 12.57 5.40
CA HIS A 90 -6.71 13.03 4.91
C HIS A 90 -7.34 11.97 3.98
N GLU A 91 -8.64 12.09 3.67
CA GLU A 91 -9.31 11.20 2.70
C GLU A 91 -8.98 11.59 1.26
N ASP A 92 -8.95 12.89 0.96
CA ASP A 92 -8.33 13.42 -0.26
C ASP A 92 -6.81 13.21 -0.19
N CYS A 93 -6.34 12.07 -0.70
CA CYS A 93 -4.97 11.60 -0.53
C CYS A 93 -4.42 10.80 -1.72
N LEU A 94 -5.14 10.66 -2.83
CA LEU A 94 -4.72 9.83 -3.98
C LEU A 94 -3.73 10.57 -4.89
N TYR A 95 -2.53 10.78 -4.34
CA TYR A 95 -1.46 11.56 -4.95
C TYR A 95 -0.14 10.77 -5.06
N LEU A 96 0.68 11.21 -6.01
CA LEU A 96 2.07 10.81 -6.19
C LEU A 96 2.99 11.95 -5.76
N ASN A 97 4.14 11.60 -5.19
CA ASN A 97 5.31 12.48 -5.19
C ASN A 97 6.33 11.92 -6.18
N ILE A 98 6.82 12.75 -7.10
CA ILE A 98 7.73 12.36 -8.18
C ILE A 98 9.03 13.15 -8.03
N PHE A 99 10.15 12.44 -7.92
CA PHE A 99 11.47 13.01 -7.79
C PHE A 99 12.31 12.61 -9.00
N THR A 100 12.77 13.60 -9.76
CA THR A 100 13.57 13.37 -10.96
C THR A 100 14.91 14.10 -10.88
N PRO A 101 16.04 13.41 -11.13
CA PRO A 101 17.34 14.07 -11.22
C PRO A 101 17.36 15.07 -12.38
N ILE A 102 18.17 16.13 -12.25
CA ILE A 102 18.48 17.02 -13.38
C ILE A 102 19.69 16.42 -14.09
N THR A 103 19.43 15.76 -15.21
CA THR A 103 20.45 15.06 -16.00
C THR A 103 20.19 15.27 -17.50
N LYS A 104 21.22 15.02 -18.32
CA LYS A 104 21.13 15.00 -19.78
C LYS A 104 20.56 13.67 -20.31
N ASN A 105 20.54 12.64 -19.46
CA ASN A 105 19.98 11.33 -19.80
C ASN A 105 18.46 11.44 -19.94
N ASN A 106 17.91 10.78 -20.95
CA ASN A 106 16.47 10.70 -21.18
C ASN A 106 15.94 9.31 -20.85
N TYR A 107 14.64 9.20 -20.56
CA TYR A 107 13.97 7.92 -20.32
C TYR A 107 14.59 7.13 -19.14
N LEU A 108 14.64 7.78 -17.99
CA LEU A 108 15.23 7.21 -16.79
C LEU A 108 14.39 6.05 -16.26
N SER A 109 15.08 5.07 -15.66
CA SER A 109 14.41 3.99 -14.93
C SER A 109 13.57 4.57 -13.80
N VAL A 110 12.40 3.98 -13.57
CA VAL A 110 11.43 4.47 -12.57
C VAL A 110 11.31 3.47 -11.43
N ILE A 111 11.61 3.91 -10.21
CA ILE A 111 11.33 3.17 -8.98
C ILE A 111 10.05 3.72 -8.35
N VAL A 112 9.05 2.85 -8.22
CA VAL A 112 7.77 3.19 -7.59
C VAL A 112 7.74 2.56 -6.20
N TRP A 113 7.68 3.39 -5.17
CA TRP A 113 7.69 3.00 -3.77
C TRP A 113 6.28 2.88 -3.19
N ILE A 114 5.97 1.68 -2.70
CA ILE A 114 4.71 1.34 -2.04
C ILE A 114 4.99 0.92 -0.57
N PRO A 115 5.00 1.88 0.38
CA PRO A 115 5.19 1.56 1.79
C PRO A 115 3.89 1.03 2.40
N GLY A 116 3.98 0.18 3.42
CA GLY A 116 2.81 -0.12 4.24
C GLY A 116 3.12 -0.92 5.50
N GLN A 117 2.28 -0.74 6.52
CA GLN A 117 2.35 -1.43 7.81
C GLN A 117 0.95 -1.95 8.18
N PHE A 118 0.77 -3.28 8.10
CA PHE A 118 -0.46 -4.02 8.42
C PHE A 118 -1.74 -3.50 7.75
N PHE A 119 -1.64 -2.84 6.58
CA PHE A 119 -2.75 -2.19 5.88
C PHE A 119 -3.40 -1.03 6.67
N LEU A 120 -2.84 -0.62 7.80
CA LEU A 120 -3.39 0.43 8.67
C LEU A 120 -2.69 1.77 8.47
N ASN A 121 -1.42 1.72 8.08
CA ASN A 121 -0.55 2.87 7.97
C ASN A 121 0.31 2.76 6.72
N ALA A 122 0.45 3.86 6.01
CA ALA A 122 1.47 4.08 5.01
C ALA A 122 1.80 5.57 5.05
N ASP A 123 3.06 5.89 5.29
CA ASP A 123 3.56 7.25 5.23
C ASP A 123 4.38 7.40 3.95
N THR A 124 4.03 8.38 3.14
CA THR A 124 4.61 8.69 1.82
C THR A 124 5.20 10.08 1.77
N THR A 125 5.25 10.77 2.91
CA THR A 125 5.79 12.12 3.04
C THR A 125 7.28 12.14 2.71
N PHE A 126 7.75 13.29 2.22
CA PHE A 126 9.14 13.55 1.91
C PHE A 126 10.06 13.29 3.09
N LEU A 127 9.63 13.65 4.30
CA LEU A 127 10.42 13.46 5.52
C LEU A 127 10.73 11.99 5.77
N SER A 128 9.73 11.12 5.60
CA SER A 128 9.86 9.68 5.84
C SER A 128 10.43 8.93 4.64
N ASN A 129 10.40 9.51 3.44
CA ASN A 129 10.72 8.84 2.17
C ASN A 129 11.62 9.71 1.28
N GLY A 130 12.68 10.27 1.86
CA GLY A 130 13.65 11.11 1.14
C GLY A 130 14.26 10.39 -0.06
N PRO A 131 14.34 11.03 -1.24
CA PRO A 131 14.73 10.37 -2.48
C PRO A 131 16.24 10.37 -2.74
N ASP A 132 17.03 11.02 -1.88
CA ASP A 132 18.44 11.39 -2.09
C ASP A 132 19.28 10.25 -2.68
N TYR A 133 19.27 9.08 -2.04
CA TYR A 133 20.09 7.95 -2.48
C TYR A 133 19.66 7.39 -3.83
N PHE A 134 18.38 7.49 -4.20
CA PHE A 134 17.89 7.06 -5.51
C PHE A 134 18.25 8.07 -6.60
N ILE A 135 18.07 9.36 -6.32
CA ILE A 135 18.45 10.44 -7.25
C ILE A 135 19.94 10.36 -7.59
N GLU A 136 20.78 9.99 -6.63
CA GLU A 136 22.23 9.82 -6.82
C GLU A 136 22.64 8.62 -7.69
N GLN A 137 21.68 7.77 -8.07
CA GLN A 137 21.83 6.68 -9.04
C GLN A 137 21.16 6.99 -10.39
N GLU A 138 20.78 8.26 -10.63
CA GLU A 138 20.11 8.71 -11.85
C GLU A 138 18.80 7.97 -12.18
N VAL A 139 18.02 7.61 -11.15
CA VAL A 139 16.67 7.04 -11.33
C VAL A 139 15.59 8.00 -10.87
N ILE A 140 14.40 7.86 -11.43
CA ILE A 140 13.21 8.56 -10.93
C ILE A 140 12.66 7.77 -9.75
N PHE A 141 12.41 8.45 -8.65
CA PHE A 141 11.77 7.87 -7.48
C PHE A 141 10.35 8.43 -7.34
N VAL A 142 9.36 7.54 -7.21
CA VAL A 142 7.95 7.90 -7.08
C VAL A 142 7.38 7.29 -5.81
N THR A 143 6.80 8.08 -4.91
CA THR A 143 6.03 7.55 -3.78
C THR A 143 4.53 7.60 -4.09
N VAL A 144 3.81 6.54 -3.72
CA VAL A 144 2.37 6.41 -4.01
C VAL A 144 1.58 6.43 -2.71
N SER A 145 0.75 7.45 -2.52
CA SER A 145 -0.23 7.48 -1.43
C SER A 145 -1.48 6.71 -1.84
N TYR A 146 -1.91 5.74 -1.03
CA TYR A 146 -3.10 4.90 -1.30
C TYR A 146 -3.90 4.68 -0.02
N ARG A 147 -5.21 4.41 -0.14
CA ARG A 147 -6.10 4.31 1.04
C ARG A 147 -5.68 3.18 1.97
N GLN A 148 -5.71 3.46 3.28
CA GLN A 148 -5.39 2.53 4.36
C GLN A 148 -6.61 2.24 5.24
N GLY A 149 -6.47 1.25 6.12
CA GLY A 149 -7.41 0.90 7.18
C GLY A 149 -8.83 0.73 6.66
N LEU A 150 -9.78 1.37 7.36
CA LEU A 150 -11.19 1.38 6.97
C LEU A 150 -11.40 1.83 5.52
N PHE A 151 -10.69 2.87 5.07
CA PHE A 151 -10.94 3.49 3.77
C PHE A 151 -10.41 2.65 2.60
N GLY A 152 -9.34 1.88 2.82
CA GLY A 152 -8.70 1.07 1.79
C GLY A 152 -9.15 -0.39 1.77
N PHE A 153 -9.54 -0.95 2.92
CA PHE A 153 -9.59 -2.40 3.09
C PHE A 153 -10.84 -2.89 3.86
N ALA A 154 -11.81 -2.02 4.13
CA ALA A 154 -13.11 -2.44 4.62
C ALA A 154 -13.84 -3.32 3.59
N SER A 155 -14.47 -4.39 4.06
CA SER A 155 -15.30 -5.26 3.24
C SER A 155 -16.52 -5.75 4.03
N THR A 156 -17.65 -5.88 3.36
CA THR A 156 -18.82 -6.63 3.83
C THR A 156 -18.86 -8.06 3.28
N GLU A 157 -17.82 -8.44 2.53
CA GLU A 157 -17.66 -9.75 1.87
C GLU A 157 -18.85 -10.08 0.94
N ASP A 158 -19.43 -9.02 0.37
CA ASP A 158 -20.48 -9.03 -0.65
C ASP A 158 -20.20 -7.92 -1.67
N GLU A 159 -21.07 -7.76 -2.67
CA GLU A 159 -20.87 -6.78 -3.74
C GLU A 159 -21.10 -5.32 -3.30
N VAL A 160 -21.68 -5.08 -2.12
CA VAL A 160 -21.98 -3.73 -1.62
C VAL A 160 -20.68 -2.99 -1.26
N LEU A 161 -19.79 -3.71 -0.58
CA LEU A 161 -18.44 -3.26 -0.25
C LEU A 161 -17.49 -4.45 -0.42
N PRO A 162 -17.02 -4.73 -1.65
CA PRO A 162 -16.22 -5.91 -1.95
C PRO A 162 -14.81 -5.86 -1.33
N GLY A 163 -14.33 -4.67 -0.96
CA GLY A 163 -12.99 -4.46 -0.39
C GLY A 163 -11.91 -4.18 -1.43
N ASN A 164 -10.65 -4.30 -1.01
CA ASN A 164 -9.46 -4.13 -1.86
C ASN A 164 -9.29 -2.74 -2.52
N MET A 165 -9.91 -1.69 -1.97
CA MET A 165 -9.81 -0.32 -2.51
C MET A 165 -8.38 0.22 -2.51
N GLY A 166 -7.58 -0.08 -1.49
CA GLY A 166 -6.16 0.29 -1.43
C GLY A 166 -5.32 -0.39 -2.52
N ILE A 167 -5.66 -1.63 -2.91
CA ILE A 167 -5.00 -2.32 -4.04
C ILE A 167 -5.43 -1.68 -5.37
N ALA A 168 -6.71 -1.33 -5.50
CA ALA A 168 -7.24 -0.62 -6.66
C ALA A 168 -6.58 0.76 -6.84
N ASP A 169 -6.28 1.46 -5.75
CA ASP A 169 -5.55 2.73 -5.74
C ASP A 169 -4.13 2.55 -6.27
N ILE A 170 -3.38 1.55 -5.79
CA ILE A 170 -2.03 1.23 -6.29
C ILE A 170 -2.09 0.88 -7.78
N PHE A 171 -3.07 0.09 -8.20
CA PHE A 171 -3.27 -0.25 -9.60
C PHE A 171 -3.53 1.00 -10.47
N ALA A 172 -4.39 1.91 -10.02
CA ALA A 172 -4.67 3.16 -10.70
C ALA A 172 -3.43 4.07 -10.79
N ALA A 173 -2.65 4.15 -9.71
CA ALA A 173 -1.38 4.88 -9.69
C ALA A 173 -0.38 4.30 -10.70
N LEU A 174 -0.22 2.97 -10.77
CA LEU A 174 0.67 2.32 -11.74
C LEU A 174 0.24 2.57 -13.18
N LYS A 175 -1.08 2.53 -13.47
CA LYS A 175 -1.61 2.93 -14.78
C LYS A 175 -1.28 4.38 -15.11
N TRP A 176 -1.42 5.27 -14.14
CA TRP A 176 -1.07 6.69 -14.33
C TRP A 176 0.42 6.86 -14.60
N ILE A 177 1.28 6.21 -13.81
CA ILE A 177 2.74 6.28 -13.95
C ILE A 177 3.16 5.79 -15.33
N LYS A 178 2.71 4.60 -15.74
CA LYS A 178 3.02 4.06 -17.07
C LYS A 178 2.60 5.01 -18.19
N LYS A 179 1.44 5.67 -18.07
CA LYS A 179 0.91 6.58 -19.09
C LYS A 179 1.64 7.93 -19.14
N TYR A 180 2.06 8.47 -18.00
CA TYR A 180 2.45 9.88 -17.88
C TYR A 180 3.87 10.14 -17.38
N ILE A 181 4.61 9.15 -16.88
CA ILE A 181 5.93 9.38 -16.27
C ILE A 181 6.96 9.95 -17.25
N LYS A 182 6.77 9.77 -18.57
CA LYS A 182 7.56 10.42 -19.62
C LYS A 182 7.57 11.96 -19.52
N LYS A 183 6.51 12.57 -18.98
CA LYS A 183 6.46 14.03 -18.72
C LYS A 183 7.43 14.48 -17.63
N PHE A 184 7.95 13.53 -16.85
CA PHE A 184 8.94 13.71 -15.80
C PHE A 184 10.28 13.06 -16.19
N ASN A 185 10.52 12.84 -17.48
CA ASN A 185 11.72 12.19 -18.04
C ASN A 185 11.87 10.68 -17.73
N GLY A 186 10.79 10.01 -17.33
CA GLY A 186 10.81 8.58 -17.02
C GLY A 186 10.46 7.67 -18.19
N ASP A 187 11.00 6.46 -18.16
CA ASP A 187 10.61 5.38 -19.06
C ASP A 187 9.43 4.59 -18.48
N GLY A 188 8.27 4.70 -19.11
CA GLY A 188 7.05 3.98 -18.73
C GLY A 188 7.11 2.47 -19.00
N ASP A 189 8.13 1.99 -19.73
CA ASP A 189 8.39 0.58 -20.00
C ASP A 189 9.58 0.03 -19.21
N ASN A 190 10.13 0.82 -18.29
CA ASN A 190 11.19 0.41 -17.37
C ASN A 190 10.86 0.78 -15.91
N ILE A 191 9.77 0.21 -15.41
CA ILE A 191 9.24 0.44 -14.07
C ILE A 191 9.64 -0.72 -13.15
N THR A 192 10.25 -0.39 -12.01
CA THR A 192 10.50 -1.28 -10.88
C THR A 192 9.60 -0.88 -9.72
N ILE A 193 8.76 -1.79 -9.24
CA ILE A 193 8.00 -1.55 -8.01
C ILE A 193 8.84 -2.02 -6.83
N MET A 194 9.10 -1.13 -5.89
CA MET A 194 9.71 -1.44 -4.60
C MET A 194 8.65 -1.28 -3.52
N ALA A 195 8.50 -2.26 -2.64
CA ALA A 195 7.42 -2.25 -1.67
C ALA A 195 7.82 -2.88 -0.34
N HIS A 196 7.18 -2.43 0.74
CA HIS A 196 7.46 -2.91 2.10
C HIS A 196 6.19 -3.32 2.85
N GLY A 197 6.29 -4.39 3.63
CA GLY A 197 5.23 -4.84 4.54
C GLY A 197 3.91 -5.08 3.82
N SER A 198 2.83 -4.44 4.25
CA SER A 198 1.53 -4.58 3.59
C SER A 198 1.50 -4.00 2.16
N GLY A 199 2.40 -3.06 1.84
CA GLY A 199 2.59 -2.62 0.45
C GLY A 199 3.14 -3.75 -0.42
N ALA A 200 4.11 -4.52 0.09
CA ALA A 200 4.66 -5.69 -0.59
C ALA A 200 3.60 -6.79 -0.79
N VAL A 201 2.70 -6.98 0.17
CA VAL A 201 1.53 -7.86 0.00
C VAL A 201 0.65 -7.39 -1.15
N CYS A 202 0.29 -6.10 -1.20
CA CYS A 202 -0.55 -5.55 -2.26
C CYS A 202 0.09 -5.72 -3.64
N VAL A 203 1.40 -5.46 -3.77
CA VAL A 203 2.14 -5.64 -5.03
C VAL A 203 2.23 -7.11 -5.44
N SER A 204 2.43 -8.02 -4.49
CA SER A 204 2.43 -9.46 -4.75
C SER A 204 1.05 -9.97 -5.19
N ILE A 205 -0.04 -9.37 -4.71
CA ILE A 205 -1.40 -9.64 -5.21
C ILE A 205 -1.55 -9.10 -6.65
N LEU A 206 -1.08 -7.87 -6.91
CA LEU A 206 -1.11 -7.30 -8.26
C LEU A 206 -0.29 -8.14 -9.26
N GLN A 207 0.82 -8.73 -8.82
CA GLN A 207 1.63 -9.64 -9.64
C GLN A 207 0.82 -10.84 -10.15
N GLN A 208 -0.07 -11.40 -9.33
CA GLN A 208 -0.95 -12.51 -9.71
C GLN A 208 -2.18 -12.07 -10.50
N ASN A 209 -2.44 -10.77 -10.56
CA ASN A 209 -3.61 -10.27 -11.27
C ASN A 209 -3.30 -10.02 -12.75
N TYR A 210 -4.03 -10.68 -13.64
CA TYR A 210 -3.86 -10.52 -15.09
C TYR A 210 -4.04 -9.07 -15.58
N LEU A 211 -4.84 -8.25 -14.89
CA LEU A 211 -5.05 -6.85 -15.22
C LEU A 211 -3.77 -6.02 -15.08
N SER A 212 -2.82 -6.47 -14.26
CA SER A 212 -1.55 -5.78 -14.00
C SER A 212 -0.48 -6.08 -15.04
N LYS A 213 -0.74 -7.00 -15.98
CA LYS A 213 0.26 -7.43 -16.97
C LYS A 213 0.77 -6.24 -17.78
N GLY A 214 2.09 -6.06 -17.78
CA GLY A 214 2.76 -4.99 -18.50
C GLY A 214 2.77 -3.62 -17.79
N LEU A 215 2.22 -3.49 -16.57
CA LEU A 215 2.31 -2.24 -15.81
C LEU A 215 3.68 -2.00 -15.17
N PHE A 216 4.48 -3.05 -15.00
CA PHE A 216 5.81 -3.01 -14.42
C PHE A 216 6.67 -4.15 -14.95
N GLN A 217 7.98 -3.99 -14.87
CA GLN A 217 8.97 -4.92 -15.41
C GLN A 217 9.76 -5.64 -14.33
N ARG A 218 9.79 -5.11 -13.10
CA ARG A 218 10.53 -5.70 -11.96
C ARG A 218 9.81 -5.41 -10.64
N ILE A 219 9.99 -6.29 -9.66
CA ILE A 219 9.45 -6.12 -8.32
C ILE A 219 10.55 -6.34 -7.26
N ILE A 220 10.54 -5.54 -6.21
CA ILE A 220 11.31 -5.74 -4.97
C ILE A 220 10.32 -5.78 -3.81
N LEU A 221 10.23 -6.94 -3.14
CA LEU A 221 9.36 -7.19 -1.99
C LEU A 221 10.19 -7.25 -0.71
N HIS A 222 10.08 -6.21 0.12
CA HIS A 222 10.66 -6.18 1.46
C HIS A 222 9.61 -6.61 2.49
N SER A 223 9.88 -7.71 3.20
CA SER A 223 9.16 -8.09 4.43
C SER A 223 7.66 -8.31 4.23
N GLY A 224 7.24 -8.80 3.06
CA GLY A 224 5.85 -9.13 2.77
C GLY A 224 5.64 -9.78 1.41
N SER A 225 4.60 -10.60 1.31
CA SER A 225 4.13 -11.19 0.05
C SER A 225 2.67 -11.61 0.22
N SER A 226 1.98 -11.90 -0.88
CA SER A 226 0.60 -12.40 -0.87
C SER A 226 0.42 -13.76 -0.15
N LEU A 227 1.52 -14.46 0.13
CA LEU A 227 1.54 -15.76 0.76
C LEU A 227 1.61 -15.69 2.29
N VAL A 228 1.91 -14.51 2.87
CA VAL A 228 1.97 -14.36 4.32
C VAL A 228 0.59 -14.50 4.95
N THR A 229 0.51 -15.12 6.12
CA THR A 229 -0.75 -15.40 6.80
C THR A 229 -1.53 -14.13 7.16
N TRP A 230 -0.83 -13.06 7.53
CA TRP A 230 -1.41 -11.75 7.84
C TRP A 230 -1.76 -10.93 6.59
N GLY A 231 -1.48 -11.43 5.39
CA GLY A 231 -1.65 -10.72 4.12
C GLY A 231 -3.10 -10.63 3.62
N ARG A 232 -4.03 -11.27 4.33
CA ARG A 232 -5.46 -11.32 4.00
C ARG A 232 -6.28 -11.15 5.26
N SER A 233 -7.49 -10.60 5.14
CA SER A 233 -8.46 -10.53 6.22
C SER A 233 -9.48 -11.67 6.17
N GLU A 234 -9.79 -12.19 7.34
CA GLU A 234 -10.84 -13.21 7.60
C GLU A 234 -12.00 -12.64 8.43
N ASN A 235 -11.94 -11.36 8.80
CA ASN A 235 -12.80 -10.78 9.83
C ASN A 235 -13.43 -9.45 9.40
N SER A 236 -13.30 -9.08 8.13
CA SER A 236 -13.66 -7.74 7.64
C SER A 236 -15.15 -7.47 7.81
N LYS A 237 -16.02 -8.42 7.42
CA LYS A 237 -17.47 -8.27 7.60
C LYS A 237 -17.87 -8.12 9.07
N ARG A 238 -17.33 -8.98 9.94
CA ARG A 238 -17.59 -8.93 11.40
C ARG A 238 -17.12 -7.60 11.99
N PHE A 239 -15.96 -7.11 11.54
CA PHE A 239 -15.42 -5.82 11.94
C PHE A 239 -16.35 -4.66 11.54
N ILE A 240 -16.81 -4.63 10.30
CA ILE A 240 -17.69 -3.56 9.78
C ILE A 240 -19.06 -3.56 10.49
N LEU A 241 -19.65 -4.73 10.74
CA LEU A 241 -20.89 -4.84 11.50
C LEU A 241 -20.73 -4.31 12.94
N LYS A 242 -19.62 -4.63 13.62
CA LYS A 242 -19.33 -4.11 14.96
C LYS A 242 -19.09 -2.61 14.94
N LEU A 243 -18.42 -2.09 13.92
CA LEU A 243 -18.22 -0.65 13.74
C LEU A 243 -19.55 0.08 13.58
N GLY A 244 -20.48 -0.44 12.78
CA GLY A 244 -21.82 0.14 12.65
C GLY A 244 -22.56 0.25 13.98
N LYS A 245 -22.53 -0.83 14.79
CA LYS A 245 -23.12 -0.85 16.14
C LYS A 245 -22.49 0.20 17.06
N GLU A 246 -21.17 0.31 17.09
CA GLU A 246 -20.44 1.27 17.94
C GLU A 246 -20.60 2.73 17.50
N LEU A 247 -20.99 2.96 16.25
CA LEU A 247 -21.38 4.26 15.72
C LEU A 247 -22.87 4.57 15.92
N ASN A 248 -23.64 3.65 16.52
CA ASN A 248 -25.09 3.72 16.66
C ASN A 248 -25.81 3.88 15.32
N LEU A 249 -25.33 3.22 14.26
CA LEU A 249 -25.98 3.20 12.95
C LEU A 249 -27.13 2.18 12.99
N ASN A 250 -28.37 2.66 12.81
CA ASN A 250 -29.55 1.80 12.77
C ASN A 250 -29.75 1.26 11.35
N THR A 251 -29.22 0.07 11.09
CA THR A 251 -29.10 -0.51 9.74
C THR A 251 -29.52 -1.97 9.78
N ASN A 252 -30.36 -2.39 8.84
CA ASN A 252 -30.89 -3.76 8.74
C ASN A 252 -30.22 -4.58 7.62
N SER A 253 -29.31 -3.99 6.85
CA SER A 253 -28.63 -4.60 5.71
C SER A 253 -27.20 -4.07 5.56
N THR A 254 -26.36 -4.77 4.79
CA THR A 254 -25.02 -4.29 4.43
C THR A 254 -25.09 -3.04 3.56
N ASP A 255 -26.06 -2.93 2.65
CA ASP A 255 -26.34 -1.71 1.87
C ASP A 255 -26.59 -0.47 2.73
N SER A 256 -27.53 -0.57 3.68
CA SER A 256 -27.88 0.56 4.56
C SER A 256 -26.71 0.95 5.47
N LEU A 257 -25.92 -0.03 5.93
CA LEU A 257 -24.70 0.19 6.71
C LEU A 257 -23.62 0.90 5.89
N VAL A 258 -23.30 0.40 4.71
CA VAL A 258 -22.25 0.98 3.87
C VAL A 258 -22.63 2.39 3.43
N ASN A 259 -23.89 2.62 3.05
CA ASN A 259 -24.38 3.97 2.72
C ASN A 259 -24.29 4.92 3.92
N SER A 260 -24.64 4.46 5.12
CA SER A 260 -24.48 5.26 6.35
C SER A 260 -23.01 5.62 6.62
N LEU A 261 -22.07 4.70 6.36
CA LEU A 261 -20.63 4.95 6.50
C LEU A 261 -20.09 5.90 5.42
N ARG A 262 -20.60 5.82 4.18
CA ARG A 262 -20.27 6.78 3.10
C ARG A 262 -20.71 8.20 3.45
N CYS A 263 -21.93 8.35 3.96
CA CYS A 263 -22.49 9.65 4.34
C CYS A 263 -21.99 10.16 5.72
N TYR A 264 -21.15 9.40 6.42
CA TYR A 264 -20.71 9.78 7.77
C TYR A 264 -19.78 11.00 7.73
N LYS A 265 -20.27 12.16 8.22
CA LYS A 265 -19.56 13.45 8.12
C LYS A 265 -18.42 13.62 9.13
N ASN A 266 -18.55 13.06 10.34
CA ASN A 266 -17.57 13.27 11.40
C ASN A 266 -16.39 12.28 11.28
N ILE A 267 -15.42 12.59 10.41
CA ILE A 267 -14.30 11.69 10.08
C ILE A 267 -13.42 11.41 11.30
N SER A 268 -13.24 12.39 12.18
CA SER A 268 -12.51 12.22 13.44
C SER A 268 -13.15 11.15 14.33
N ARG A 269 -14.47 11.22 14.52
CA ARG A 269 -15.22 10.20 15.28
C ARG A 269 -15.20 8.84 14.58
N LEU A 270 -15.42 8.79 13.26
CA LEU A 270 -15.35 7.55 12.49
C LEU A 270 -14.00 6.86 12.68
N HIS A 271 -12.92 7.61 12.53
CA HIS A 271 -11.56 7.12 12.65
C HIS A 271 -11.22 6.68 14.09
N LYS A 272 -11.63 7.46 15.11
CA LYS A 272 -11.44 7.09 16.52
C LYS A 272 -12.20 5.82 16.88
N THR A 273 -13.45 5.68 16.46
CA THR A 273 -14.25 4.48 16.70
C THR A 273 -13.68 3.27 15.96
N THR A 274 -13.21 3.45 14.72
CA THR A 274 -12.51 2.40 13.95
C THR A 274 -11.34 1.82 14.74
N LYS A 275 -10.47 2.69 15.30
CA LYS A 275 -9.35 2.25 16.16
C LYS A 275 -9.82 1.51 17.41
N LYS A 276 -10.85 2.00 18.08
CA LYS A 276 -11.44 1.37 19.28
C LYS A 276 -11.91 -0.05 18.96
N VAL A 277 -12.68 -0.19 17.88
CA VAL A 277 -13.20 -1.48 17.43
C VAL A 277 -12.05 -2.41 17.05
N TYR A 278 -11.08 -1.94 16.27
CA TYR A 278 -9.93 -2.74 15.87
C TYR A 278 -9.15 -3.28 17.08
N LYS A 279 -8.86 -2.43 18.07
CA LYS A 279 -8.19 -2.85 19.32
C LYS A 279 -8.99 -3.90 20.10
N SER A 280 -10.31 -3.89 20.02
CA SER A 280 -11.13 -4.91 20.68
C SER A 280 -10.96 -6.30 20.05
N PHE A 281 -10.68 -6.36 18.75
CA PHE A 281 -10.47 -7.61 18.01
C PHE A 281 -9.07 -8.21 18.24
N LEU A 282 -8.05 -7.38 18.45
CA LEU A 282 -6.67 -7.84 18.70
C LEU A 282 -6.52 -8.77 19.92
N LYS A 283 -7.48 -8.75 20.85
CA LYS A 283 -7.45 -9.61 22.04
C LYS A 283 -7.86 -11.05 21.78
N ASP A 284 -8.64 -11.27 20.72
CA ASP A 284 -9.38 -12.51 20.49
C ASP A 284 -9.04 -13.16 19.14
N ILE A 285 -8.43 -12.43 18.21
CA ILE A 285 -8.06 -12.96 16.90
C ILE A 285 -6.62 -13.45 16.91
N ASN A 286 -6.46 -14.73 16.55
CA ASN A 286 -5.17 -15.31 16.23
C ASN A 286 -4.57 -14.61 15.00
N PRO A 287 -3.43 -13.90 15.14
CA PRO A 287 -2.79 -13.19 14.04
C PRO A 287 -2.21 -14.11 12.95
N LEU A 288 -2.10 -15.42 13.20
CA LEU A 288 -1.75 -16.42 12.19
C LEU A 288 -2.95 -16.81 11.31
N ASN A 289 -4.17 -16.42 11.69
CA ASN A 289 -5.42 -16.69 10.97
C ASN A 289 -5.95 -15.44 10.24
N GLY A 290 -5.04 -14.69 9.62
CA GLY A 290 -5.41 -13.48 8.89
C GLY A 290 -5.53 -12.24 9.76
N ASN A 291 -5.64 -11.10 9.09
CA ASN A 291 -5.74 -9.79 9.69
C ASN A 291 -7.21 -9.38 9.90
N ILE A 292 -7.44 -8.39 10.77
CA ILE A 292 -8.78 -7.84 11.01
C ILE A 292 -9.24 -6.99 9.83
N ILE A 293 -8.30 -6.20 9.29
CA ILE A 293 -8.48 -5.37 8.12
C ILE A 293 -7.33 -5.68 7.16
N GLY A 294 -7.64 -5.84 5.88
CA GLY A 294 -6.67 -6.16 4.85
C GLY A 294 -7.35 -6.63 3.57
N PRO A 295 -6.58 -7.16 2.62
CA PRO A 295 -7.12 -7.74 1.40
C PRO A 295 -8.14 -8.84 1.70
N VAL A 296 -9.20 -8.94 0.90
CA VAL A 296 -10.22 -9.99 1.02
C VAL A 296 -10.40 -10.70 -0.31
N LEU A 297 -10.90 -11.94 -0.26
CA LEU A 297 -11.33 -12.65 -1.46
C LEU A 297 -12.56 -11.95 -2.02
N THR A 298 -12.58 -11.77 -3.35
CA THR A 298 -13.70 -11.11 -4.04
C THR A 298 -14.39 -12.10 -4.95
N ASN A 299 -15.73 -12.14 -4.89
CA ASN A 299 -16.54 -13.04 -5.71
C ASN A 299 -16.46 -12.68 -7.20
N ASN A 300 -16.27 -11.40 -7.51
CA ASN A 300 -16.08 -10.88 -8.86
C ASN A 300 -14.62 -10.99 -9.38
N GLY A 301 -13.70 -11.56 -8.59
CA GLY A 301 -12.32 -11.82 -8.96
C GLY A 301 -11.44 -10.58 -9.15
N LYS A 302 -11.87 -9.39 -8.73
CA LYS A 302 -11.06 -8.17 -8.84
C LYS A 302 -9.95 -8.16 -7.78
N PHE A 303 -8.71 -8.13 -8.24
CA PHE A 303 -7.45 -8.16 -7.48
C PHE A 303 -7.13 -9.50 -6.81
N LEU A 304 -8.01 -10.04 -5.97
CA LEU A 304 -7.79 -11.30 -5.25
C LEU A 304 -9.02 -12.22 -5.42
N SER A 305 -8.91 -13.18 -6.33
CA SER A 305 -9.98 -14.11 -6.72
C SER A 305 -9.96 -15.44 -5.96
N GLY A 306 -8.86 -15.75 -5.28
CA GLY A 306 -8.67 -17.02 -4.59
C GLY A 306 -7.43 -16.97 -3.68
N PRO A 307 -7.12 -18.09 -3.01
CA PRO A 307 -5.90 -18.23 -2.23
C PRO A 307 -4.66 -17.97 -3.09
N ALA A 308 -3.77 -17.09 -2.63
CA ALA A 308 -2.63 -16.65 -3.43
C ALA A 308 -1.70 -17.79 -3.90
N HIS A 309 -1.58 -18.86 -3.11
CA HIS A 309 -0.73 -20.01 -3.47
C HIS A 309 -1.21 -20.73 -4.74
N GLU A 310 -2.51 -20.76 -5.00
CA GLU A 310 -3.08 -21.43 -6.19
C GLU A 310 -2.59 -20.77 -7.48
N SER A 311 -2.58 -19.43 -7.54
CA SER A 311 -2.08 -18.68 -8.69
C SER A 311 -0.62 -19.01 -9.01
N PHE A 312 0.22 -19.17 -7.98
CA PHE A 312 1.62 -19.55 -8.19
C PHE A 312 1.76 -21.00 -8.65
N PHE A 313 1.01 -21.95 -8.06
CA PHE A 313 1.03 -23.35 -8.50
C PHE A 313 0.56 -23.53 -9.95
N GLN A 314 -0.40 -22.72 -10.38
CA GLN A 314 -0.94 -22.74 -11.74
C GLN A 314 -0.11 -21.92 -12.75
N ASN A 315 1.01 -21.31 -12.32
CA ASN A 315 1.78 -20.34 -13.12
C ASN A 315 0.94 -19.17 -13.65
N ASN A 316 -0.14 -18.81 -12.95
CA ASN A 316 -1.03 -17.73 -13.27
C ASN A 316 -0.59 -16.43 -12.57
N PHE A 317 0.56 -15.90 -12.97
CA PHE A 317 1.08 -14.63 -12.46
C PHE A 317 1.98 -13.96 -13.51
N THR A 318 2.21 -12.66 -13.32
CA THR A 318 3.13 -11.87 -14.15
C THR A 318 4.57 -12.25 -13.81
N SER A 319 5.22 -12.97 -14.72
CA SER A 319 6.62 -13.38 -14.59
C SER A 319 7.55 -12.21 -14.92
N VAL A 320 8.18 -11.66 -13.89
CA VAL A 320 9.16 -10.57 -13.94
C VAL A 320 10.29 -10.85 -12.96
N PRO A 321 11.50 -10.32 -13.18
CA PRO A 321 12.58 -10.37 -12.18
C PRO A 321 12.09 -9.84 -10.82
N ILE A 322 12.36 -10.61 -9.77
CA ILE A 322 11.91 -10.33 -8.42
C ILE A 322 13.05 -10.44 -7.42
N ILE A 323 13.14 -9.46 -6.52
CA ILE A 323 13.96 -9.53 -5.31
C ILE A 323 13.01 -9.65 -4.12
N ILE A 324 13.25 -10.63 -3.25
CA ILE A 324 12.48 -10.81 -2.02
C ILE A 324 13.46 -10.76 -0.84
N GLY A 325 13.19 -9.90 0.13
CA GLY A 325 14.02 -9.74 1.32
C GLY A 325 13.19 -9.73 2.59
N TYR A 326 13.83 -10.06 3.71
CA TYR A 326 13.27 -9.97 5.06
C TYR A 326 14.39 -9.66 6.06
N THR A 327 14.05 -9.10 7.21
CA THR A 327 14.99 -8.83 8.30
C THR A 327 15.09 -10.03 9.25
N VAL A 328 16.21 -10.18 9.95
CA VAL A 328 16.45 -11.35 10.82
C VAL A 328 15.42 -11.45 11.96
N LEU A 329 14.84 -10.32 12.39
CA LEU A 329 13.98 -10.19 13.57
C LEU A 329 12.74 -9.32 13.31
N GLU A 330 12.00 -9.64 12.24
CA GLU A 330 10.84 -8.85 11.75
C GLU A 330 9.82 -8.46 12.82
N ALA A 331 9.57 -9.30 13.81
CA ALA A 331 8.51 -9.05 14.78
C ALA A 331 8.88 -8.09 15.92
N ILE A 332 10.17 -7.72 16.06
CA ILE A 332 10.64 -6.94 17.22
C ILE A 332 10.13 -5.51 17.22
N SER A 333 10.08 -4.84 16.07
CA SER A 333 9.68 -3.44 15.98
C SER A 333 8.17 -3.24 16.15
N ASP A 334 7.39 -3.87 15.28
CA ASP A 334 5.99 -3.48 15.08
C ASP A 334 5.00 -4.52 15.61
N SER A 335 5.35 -5.80 15.54
CA SER A 335 4.38 -6.87 15.77
C SER A 335 4.07 -7.13 17.25
N ILE A 336 4.95 -6.73 18.18
CA ILE A 336 4.72 -6.88 19.63
C ILE A 336 3.42 -6.19 20.05
N GLN A 337 3.21 -4.95 19.59
CA GLN A 337 2.05 -4.17 20.02
C GLN A 337 0.74 -4.80 19.51
N TYR A 338 0.77 -5.40 18.33
CA TYR A 338 -0.41 -6.01 17.71
C TYR A 338 -0.70 -7.43 18.22
N ILE A 339 0.31 -8.15 18.69
CA ILE A 339 0.21 -9.59 18.93
C ILE A 339 0.37 -9.94 20.42
N SER A 340 0.98 -9.08 21.23
CA SER A 340 1.23 -9.32 22.68
C SER A 340 0.00 -9.72 23.49
N GLY A 341 -1.18 -9.19 23.15
CA GLY A 341 -2.43 -9.55 23.83
C GLY A 341 -2.90 -10.98 23.56
N TYR A 342 -2.57 -11.54 22.39
CA TYR A 342 -2.93 -12.90 21.98
C TYR A 342 -1.83 -13.91 22.28
N VAL A 343 -0.55 -13.53 22.11
CA VAL A 343 0.62 -14.40 22.35
C VAL A 343 0.58 -15.08 23.69
N SER A 344 0.20 -14.37 24.75
CA SER A 344 0.16 -14.93 26.11
C SER A 344 -0.87 -16.03 26.31
N LYS A 345 -1.77 -16.23 25.34
CA LYS A 345 -2.84 -17.24 25.34
C LYS A 345 -2.68 -18.30 24.23
N MET A 346 -1.67 -18.16 23.37
CA MET A 346 -1.47 -19.09 22.24
C MET A 346 -1.18 -20.50 22.74
N ASN A 347 -1.76 -21.51 22.08
CA ASN A 347 -1.48 -22.93 22.30
C ASN A 347 -1.09 -23.63 20.99
N SER A 348 -0.80 -24.94 21.05
CA SER A 348 -0.35 -25.74 19.90
C SER A 348 -1.29 -25.69 18.68
N THR A 349 -2.61 -25.59 18.91
CA THR A 349 -3.62 -25.54 17.84
C THR A 349 -3.63 -24.21 17.09
N ASP A 350 -3.14 -23.13 17.72
CA ASP A 350 -3.06 -21.80 17.13
C ASP A 350 -2.04 -21.69 15.99
N PHE A 351 -1.11 -22.65 15.90
CA PHE A 351 -0.15 -22.72 14.79
C PHE A 351 -0.77 -23.29 13.52
N TYR A 352 -1.96 -23.89 13.60
CA TYR A 352 -2.67 -24.40 12.44
C TYR A 352 -3.54 -23.29 11.81
N MET A 353 -3.34 -23.05 10.51
CA MET A 353 -4.15 -22.08 9.78
C MET A 353 -5.58 -22.58 9.61
N SER A 354 -6.54 -21.89 10.21
CA SER A 354 -7.98 -22.21 10.17
C SER A 354 -8.56 -22.31 8.76
N SER A 355 -7.93 -21.65 7.77
CA SER A 355 -8.30 -21.73 6.36
C SER A 355 -8.02 -23.09 5.72
N ILE A 356 -7.19 -23.94 6.33
CA ILE A 356 -6.91 -25.29 5.86
C ILE A 356 -7.95 -26.24 6.48
N LYS A 357 -8.65 -27.00 5.63
CA LYS A 357 -9.65 -27.97 6.09
C LYS A 357 -8.96 -29.30 6.42
N ALA A 358 -8.98 -29.69 7.70
CA ALA A 358 -8.56 -30.99 8.18
C ALA A 358 -9.31 -31.35 9.48
N ASP A 359 -9.25 -32.61 9.89
CA ASP A 359 -9.75 -33.07 11.19
C ASP A 359 -8.90 -32.53 12.35
N GLU A 360 -9.47 -32.45 13.56
CA GLU A 360 -8.81 -31.87 14.73
C GLU A 360 -7.52 -32.60 15.11
N LYS A 361 -7.48 -33.93 14.98
CA LYS A 361 -6.29 -34.72 15.32
C LYS A 361 -5.13 -34.41 14.37
N TYR A 362 -5.41 -34.24 13.08
CA TYR A 362 -4.42 -33.79 12.12
C TYR A 362 -3.94 -32.37 12.40
N LYS A 363 -4.86 -31.46 12.75
CA LYS A 363 -4.52 -30.08 13.13
C LYS A 363 -3.60 -30.04 14.33
N ASP A 364 -3.90 -30.80 15.37
CA ASP A 364 -3.11 -30.90 16.59
C ASP A 364 -1.72 -31.46 16.30
N ASN A 365 -1.63 -32.53 15.51
CA ASN A 365 -0.36 -33.13 15.13
C ASN A 365 0.54 -32.13 14.38
N ILE A 366 -0.01 -31.42 13.38
CA ILE A 366 0.74 -30.41 12.62
C ILE A 366 1.11 -29.23 13.51
N GLY A 367 0.18 -28.74 14.33
CA GLY A 367 0.41 -27.66 15.28
C GLY A 367 1.56 -27.99 16.24
N SER A 368 1.53 -29.18 16.85
CA SER A 368 2.61 -29.69 17.72
C SER A 368 3.93 -29.90 16.98
N MET A 369 3.92 -30.32 15.71
CA MET A 369 5.13 -30.42 14.90
C MET A 369 5.74 -29.06 14.60
N ILE A 370 4.91 -28.07 14.24
CA ILE A 370 5.35 -26.69 13.99
C ILE A 370 5.91 -26.11 15.29
N GLU A 371 5.18 -26.29 16.39
CA GLU A 371 5.62 -25.88 17.72
C GLU A 371 6.98 -26.48 18.06
N LYS A 372 7.11 -27.80 18.05
CA LYS A 372 8.36 -28.47 18.42
C LYS A 372 9.56 -28.11 17.54
N ASN A 373 9.35 -27.96 16.23
CA ASN A 373 10.45 -27.78 15.27
C ASN A 373 10.88 -26.32 15.10
N TYR A 374 9.95 -25.38 15.25
CA TYR A 374 10.20 -23.96 15.01
C TYR A 374 10.18 -23.13 16.29
N PHE A 375 9.60 -23.66 17.38
CA PHE A 375 9.44 -22.98 18.66
C PHE A 375 10.04 -23.82 19.80
N MET A 376 11.04 -23.27 20.49
CA MET A 376 11.70 -23.98 21.60
C MET A 376 10.75 -24.10 22.82
N PRO A 377 10.87 -25.15 23.65
CA PRO A 377 10.09 -25.28 24.88
C PRO A 377 10.13 -24.00 25.74
N GLY A 378 8.97 -23.51 26.17
CA GLY A 378 8.85 -22.32 27.01
C GLY A 378 8.72 -20.99 26.26
N VAL A 379 8.10 -20.97 25.07
CA VAL A 379 7.64 -19.75 24.36
C VAL A 379 6.85 -18.84 25.28
N GLU A 380 6.03 -19.43 26.15
CA GLU A 380 5.18 -18.73 27.14
C GLU A 380 5.98 -17.92 28.17
N LYS A 381 7.27 -18.23 28.39
CA LYS A 381 8.06 -17.68 29.50
C LYS A 381 8.96 -16.50 29.13
N ASN A 382 9.06 -16.10 27.85
CA ASN A 382 9.95 -15.00 27.45
C ASN A 382 9.49 -14.26 26.19
N ILE A 383 9.27 -12.94 26.32
CA ILE A 383 8.79 -12.07 25.23
C ILE A 383 9.71 -12.08 23.99
N LEU A 384 11.03 -12.20 24.18
CA LEU A 384 12.00 -12.33 23.07
C LEU A 384 11.89 -13.67 22.34
N ARG A 385 11.35 -14.71 23.00
CA ARG A 385 11.09 -16.02 22.37
C ARG A 385 9.77 -16.01 21.62
N SER A 386 8.73 -15.37 22.15
CA SER A 386 7.46 -15.17 21.45
C SER A 386 7.62 -14.31 20.19
N LEU A 387 8.59 -13.41 20.18
CA LEU A 387 8.98 -12.62 19.00
C LEU A 387 9.48 -13.48 17.82
N ARG A 388 10.14 -14.61 18.08
CA ARG A 388 10.58 -15.53 17.02
C ARG A 388 9.40 -16.25 16.37
N VAL A 389 8.33 -16.48 17.11
CA VAL A 389 7.07 -17.08 16.62
C VAL A 389 6.45 -16.24 15.52
N VAL A 390 6.29 -14.97 15.81
CA VAL A 390 5.70 -14.02 14.86
C VAL A 390 6.65 -13.75 13.69
N SER A 391 7.96 -13.70 13.95
CA SER A 391 8.99 -13.59 12.90
C SER A 391 9.07 -14.83 12.01
N PHE A 392 8.31 -15.89 12.31
CA PHE A 392 8.22 -17.11 11.51
C PHE A 392 7.17 -17.02 10.40
N ALA A 393 6.15 -16.17 10.54
CA ALA A 393 5.13 -15.95 9.50
C ALA A 393 5.68 -15.49 8.13
N PRO A 394 6.82 -14.76 8.07
CA PRO A 394 7.54 -14.52 6.82
C PRO A 394 8.45 -15.69 6.36
N ARG A 395 8.92 -16.55 7.29
CA ARG A 395 9.91 -17.62 6.99
C ARG A 395 9.28 -18.91 6.45
N SER A 396 8.02 -19.19 6.76
CA SER A 396 7.36 -20.48 6.44
C SER A 396 7.23 -20.77 4.94
N ILE A 397 7.37 -19.78 4.06
CA ILE A 397 7.31 -19.99 2.60
C ILE A 397 8.66 -20.43 2.01
N LEU A 398 9.79 -20.07 2.63
CA LEU A 398 11.13 -20.44 2.11
C LEU A 398 11.54 -21.87 2.46
N VAL A 399 10.86 -22.53 3.41
CA VAL A 399 11.26 -23.87 3.90
C VAL A 399 10.54 -25.01 3.15
N HIS A 400 9.51 -24.73 2.35
CA HIS A 400 8.76 -25.79 1.67
C HIS A 400 9.55 -26.53 0.57
N ARG A 401 10.76 -26.07 0.19
CA ARG A 401 11.63 -26.79 -0.76
C ARG A 401 12.67 -27.70 -0.09
N SER A 402 13.02 -27.50 1.18
CA SER A 402 14.04 -28.35 1.82
C SER A 402 13.48 -29.64 2.41
N HIS A 403 12.16 -29.72 2.66
CA HIS A 403 11.50 -30.91 3.22
C HIS A 403 10.53 -31.62 2.27
N ALA A 404 10.08 -30.97 1.17
CA ALA A 404 9.22 -31.64 0.18
C ALA A 404 9.95 -32.73 -0.63
N ASN A 405 11.28 -32.69 -0.73
CA ASN A 405 12.08 -33.78 -1.31
C ASN A 405 12.19 -35.03 -0.42
N LYS A 406 11.53 -35.07 0.75
CA LYS A 406 11.45 -36.25 1.64
C LYS A 406 10.08 -36.93 1.66
N LEU A 407 9.10 -36.41 0.94
CA LEU A 407 7.83 -37.10 0.72
C LEU A 407 7.81 -37.62 -0.72
N SER A 408 8.69 -38.59 -0.97
CA SER A 408 8.57 -39.50 -2.09
C SER A 408 7.25 -40.27 -1.94
N ILE A 409 6.39 -40.12 -2.93
CA ILE A 409 5.30 -41.03 -3.24
C ILE A 409 5.92 -42.43 -3.35
N SER A 410 5.50 -43.35 -2.49
CA SER A 410 5.61 -44.79 -2.72
C SER A 410 4.22 -45.38 -2.51
N SER A 411 3.72 -45.96 -3.60
CA SER A 411 2.63 -46.94 -3.77
C SER A 411 1.85 -47.38 -2.53
#